data_AF-A0A4R0RPJ6-F1
#
_entry.id   AF-A0A4R0RPJ6-F1
#
_cell.length_a   1.000
_cell.length_b   1.000
_cell.length_c   1.000
_cell.angle_alpha   90.00
_cell.angle_beta   90.00
_cell.angle_gamma   90.00
#
_symmetry.space_group_name_H-M   'P 1'
#
loop_
_entity.id
_entity.type
_entity.pdbx_description
1 polymer ?
#
loop_
_entity_poly.entity_id
_entity_poly.type
_entity_poly.pdbx_seq_one_letter_code
_entity_poly.pdbx_strand_id
1 'polypeptide(L)'
;MHPAVSTTLGLISLIVLYGTVSSVINETYLDTSNPLLTHLPHPLHHTHYFASKSNFLNVYFIKQTWGWVSLSFLFLYFTSPPVVQTWKRLLQFLAETAVWMVFTSWFFGAPVLERVIANTGGECVLNLPDGGILNVPYDLCYTRTTVSPLTHPSLFAASLSQPNSAWTAKPRLRRGHDVSGHIFLLTMATLFLADQLRHSFKRISTPSANGHSAEVAWSPLHFWAVLLNAALIGVSLFSIYTTCVYFHTPFEKFTGYVLGVASFGITQTPLFA
;
A
#
# COMPACT_ATOMS: atom_id res chain seq x y z
N MET A 1 -12.85 -16.91 10.24
CA MET A 1 -12.56 -15.45 10.20
C MET A 1 -13.55 -14.74 11.13
N HIS A 2 -13.09 -13.79 11.95
CA HIS A 2 -13.96 -13.08 12.92
C HIS A 2 -14.93 -12.13 12.20
N PRO A 3 -16.17 -11.91 12.70
CA PRO A 3 -17.18 -11.09 12.02
C PRO A 3 -16.70 -9.69 11.62
N ALA A 4 -15.98 -8.99 12.50
CA ALA A 4 -15.42 -7.67 12.19
C ALA A 4 -14.52 -7.67 10.95
N VAL A 5 -13.63 -8.67 10.84
CA VAL A 5 -12.72 -8.81 9.70
C VAL A 5 -13.49 -9.18 8.44
N SER A 6 -14.49 -10.07 8.54
CA SER A 6 -15.37 -10.41 7.42
C SER A 6 -16.14 -9.20 6.89
N THR A 7 -16.66 -8.35 7.79
CA THR A 7 -17.33 -7.10 7.42
C THR A 7 -16.37 -6.15 6.70
N THR A 8 -15.17 -5.93 7.25
CA THR A 8 -14.15 -5.09 6.61
C THR A 8 -13.75 -5.62 5.23
N LEU A 9 -13.54 -6.93 5.09
CA LEU A 9 -13.26 -7.56 3.80
C LEU A 9 -14.41 -7.33 2.80
N GLY A 10 -15.65 -7.51 3.24
CA GLY A 10 -16.84 -7.21 2.43
C GLY A 10 -16.86 -5.77 1.94
N LEU A 11 -16.61 -4.80 2.83
CA LEU A 11 -16.54 -3.37 2.48
C LEU A 11 -15.42 -3.07 1.48
N ILE A 12 -14.21 -3.60 1.69
CA ILE A 12 -13.10 -3.43 0.74
C ILE A 12 -13.50 -3.99 -0.63
N SER A 13 -14.07 -5.19 -0.66
CA SER A 13 -14.48 -5.87 -1.90
C SER A 13 -15.51 -5.05 -2.67
N LEU A 14 -16.50 -4.50 -1.97
CA LEU A 14 -17.51 -3.61 -2.55
C LEU A 14 -16.90 -2.32 -3.08
N ILE A 15 -15.99 -1.69 -2.32
CA ILE A 15 -15.31 -0.46 -2.74
C ILE A 15 -14.44 -0.71 -3.98
N VAL A 16 -13.66 -1.79 -4.00
CA VAL A 16 -12.80 -2.14 -5.13
C VAL A 16 -13.65 -2.42 -6.37
N LEU A 17 -14.70 -3.22 -6.23
CA LEU A 17 -15.60 -3.53 -7.35
C LEU A 17 -16.27 -2.26 -7.89
N TYR A 18 -16.94 -1.50 -7.01
CA TYR A 18 -17.66 -0.30 -7.40
C TYR A 18 -16.73 0.76 -7.99
N GLY A 19 -15.61 1.06 -7.33
CA GLY A 19 -14.64 2.04 -7.79
C GLY A 19 -14.01 1.64 -9.12
N THR A 20 -13.70 0.35 -9.31
CA THR A 20 -13.15 -0.14 -10.58
C THR A 20 -14.17 -0.03 -11.71
N VAL A 21 -15.40 -0.51 -11.51
CA VAL A 21 -16.47 -0.41 -12.51
C VAL A 21 -16.75 1.05 -12.86
N SER A 22 -16.86 1.92 -11.85
CA SER A 22 -17.06 3.36 -12.05
C SER A 22 -15.90 3.98 -12.84
N SER A 23 -14.65 3.58 -12.56
CA SER A 23 -13.49 4.10 -13.29
C SER A 23 -13.47 3.70 -14.76
N VAL A 24 -14.00 2.52 -15.11
CA VAL A 24 -14.09 2.05 -16.49
C VAL A 24 -15.22 2.78 -17.22
N ILE A 25 -16.40 2.88 -16.61
CA ILE A 25 -17.56 3.56 -17.20
C ILE A 25 -17.26 5.03 -17.48
N ASN A 26 -16.56 5.69 -16.56
CA ASN A 26 -16.26 7.12 -16.66
C ASN A 26 -14.87 7.42 -17.25
N GLU A 27 -14.14 6.40 -17.71
CA GLU A 27 -12.78 6.52 -18.28
C GLU A 27 -11.80 7.29 -17.37
N THR A 28 -11.94 7.14 -16.05
CA THR A 28 -11.14 7.90 -15.07
C THR A 28 -9.90 7.15 -14.59
N TYR A 29 -9.71 5.89 -14.99
CA TYR A 29 -8.53 5.12 -14.59
C TYR A 29 -7.29 5.53 -15.38
N LEU A 30 -6.11 5.39 -14.77
CA LEU A 30 -4.82 5.67 -15.41
C LEU A 30 -3.95 4.42 -15.42
N ASP A 31 -3.52 3.98 -16.60
CA ASP A 31 -2.54 2.90 -16.75
C ASP A 31 -1.17 3.35 -16.20
N THR A 32 -0.76 2.76 -15.06
CA THR A 32 0.49 3.13 -14.41
C THR A 32 1.70 2.39 -14.98
N SER A 33 1.46 1.29 -15.70
CA SER A 33 2.48 0.54 -16.44
C SER A 33 2.97 1.29 -17.68
N ASN A 34 2.13 2.15 -18.28
CA ASN A 34 2.46 2.87 -19.51
C ASN A 34 3.51 3.99 -19.27
N PRO A 35 4.72 3.89 -19.83
CA PRO A 35 5.79 4.86 -19.59
C PRO A 35 5.50 6.27 -20.15
N LEU A 36 4.69 6.36 -21.21
CA LEU A 36 4.30 7.62 -21.84
C LEU A 36 3.31 8.41 -21.00
N LEU A 37 2.47 7.74 -20.21
CA LEU A 37 1.40 8.36 -19.42
C LEU A 37 1.78 8.57 -17.95
N THR A 38 2.45 7.59 -17.35
CA THR A 38 2.65 7.50 -15.90
C THR A 38 3.49 8.64 -15.31
N HIS A 39 4.35 9.28 -16.11
CA HIS A 39 5.18 10.41 -15.66
C HIS A 39 4.45 11.76 -15.73
N LEU A 40 3.33 11.82 -16.47
CA LEU A 40 2.52 13.02 -16.62
C LEU A 40 1.51 13.16 -15.47
N PRO A 41 0.99 14.38 -15.23
CA PRO A 41 -0.18 14.58 -14.40
C PRO A 41 -1.37 13.78 -14.91
N HIS A 42 -2.24 13.32 -14.01
CA HIS A 42 -3.48 12.65 -14.40
C HIS A 42 -4.36 13.59 -15.24
N PRO A 43 -5.03 13.16 -16.32
CA PRO A 43 -5.85 14.05 -17.16
C PRO A 43 -6.87 14.89 -16.37
N LEU A 44 -7.49 14.28 -15.36
CA LEU A 44 -8.47 14.92 -14.47
C LEU A 44 -7.89 15.73 -13.28
N HIS A 45 -6.56 15.92 -13.17
CA HIS A 45 -5.96 16.53 -11.98
C HIS A 45 -6.37 17.99 -11.71
N HIS A 46 -6.80 18.73 -12.75
CA HIS A 46 -7.29 20.11 -12.60
C HIS A 46 -8.73 20.19 -12.08
N THR A 47 -9.55 19.17 -12.35
CA THR A 47 -10.98 19.15 -12.02
C THR A 47 -11.28 18.30 -10.79
N HIS A 48 -10.47 17.29 -10.53
CA HIS A 48 -10.66 16.33 -9.45
C HIS A 48 -9.43 16.28 -8.54
N TYR A 49 -9.59 16.75 -7.30
CA TYR A 49 -8.49 16.84 -6.33
C TYR A 49 -7.76 15.50 -6.13
N PHE A 50 -8.50 14.40 -5.99
CA PHE A 50 -7.93 13.06 -5.74
C PHE A 50 -7.30 12.41 -6.97
N ALA A 51 -7.54 12.94 -8.17
CA ALA A 51 -6.83 12.52 -9.38
C ALA A 51 -5.37 13.03 -9.39
N SER A 52 -5.05 14.06 -8.60
CA SER A 52 -3.68 14.55 -8.50
C SER A 52 -2.81 13.65 -7.64
N LYS A 53 -1.64 13.23 -8.13
CA LYS A 53 -0.64 12.47 -7.34
C LYS A 53 -0.02 13.30 -6.19
N SER A 54 -0.21 14.61 -6.17
CA SER A 54 0.28 15.51 -5.10
C SER A 54 -0.76 15.81 -4.03
N ASN A 55 -1.94 15.18 -4.08
CA ASN A 55 -2.98 15.39 -3.07
C ASN A 55 -2.51 14.93 -1.67
N PHE A 56 -3.09 15.53 -0.63
CA PHE A 56 -2.71 15.31 0.78
C PHE A 56 -2.77 13.84 1.18
N LEU A 57 -3.85 13.14 0.77
CA LEU A 57 -4.05 11.72 1.07
C LEU A 57 -2.92 10.87 0.50
N ASN A 58 -2.52 11.12 -0.74
CA ASN A 58 -1.44 10.35 -1.35
C ASN A 58 -0.08 10.63 -0.72
N VAL A 59 0.25 11.90 -0.50
CA VAL A 59 1.59 12.30 -0.03
C VAL A 59 1.85 11.88 1.41
N TYR A 60 0.89 12.11 2.30
CA TYR A 60 1.10 11.94 3.74
C TYR A 60 0.53 10.63 4.30
N PHE A 61 -0.51 10.08 3.68
CA PHE A 61 -1.14 8.86 4.17
C PHE A 61 -0.74 7.62 3.36
N ILE A 62 -1.07 7.57 2.06
CA ILE A 62 -0.88 6.37 1.23
C ILE A 62 0.62 5.99 1.14
N LYS A 63 1.50 6.95 0.82
CA LYS A 63 2.94 6.69 0.73
C LYS A 63 3.60 6.30 2.05
N GLN A 64 2.98 6.63 3.19
CA GLN A 64 3.49 6.37 4.53
C GLN A 64 2.59 5.39 5.30
N THR A 65 1.74 4.61 4.61
CA THR A 65 0.69 3.80 5.24
C THR A 65 1.25 2.84 6.29
N TRP A 66 2.37 2.17 6.01
CA TRP A 66 2.94 1.22 6.97
C TRP A 66 3.42 1.88 8.26
N GLY A 67 3.90 3.13 8.19
CA GLY A 67 4.26 3.92 9.37
C GLY A 67 3.04 4.21 10.24
N TRP A 68 1.92 4.61 9.62
CA TRP A 68 0.65 4.84 10.33
C TRP A 68 0.07 3.56 10.94
N VAL A 69 0.15 2.44 10.22
CA VAL A 69 -0.27 1.12 10.71
C VAL A 69 0.55 0.72 11.94
N SER A 70 1.88 0.87 11.86
CA SER A 70 2.79 0.55 12.96
C SER A 70 2.50 1.40 14.19
N LEU A 71 2.37 2.73 14.02
CA LEU A 71 2.02 3.64 15.11
C LEU A 71 0.70 3.25 15.78
N SER A 72 -0.34 3.04 14.97
CA SER A 72 -1.67 2.67 15.44
C SER A 72 -1.70 1.35 16.18
N PHE A 73 -1.07 0.32 15.61
CA PHE A 73 -0.99 -0.99 16.22
C PHE A 73 -0.24 -0.97 17.54
N LEU A 74 0.95 -0.36 17.59
CA LEU A 74 1.74 -0.29 18.82
C LEU A 74 1.01 0.51 19.89
N PHE A 75 0.39 1.64 19.54
CA PHE A 75 -0.39 2.42 20.49
C PHE A 75 -1.59 1.64 21.02
N LEU A 76 -2.32 0.94 20.15
CA LEU A 76 -3.41 0.06 20.54
C LEU A 76 -2.92 -1.09 21.44
N TYR A 77 -1.82 -1.73 21.08
CA TYR A 77 -1.23 -2.85 21.81
C TYR A 77 -0.83 -2.44 23.23
N PHE A 78 0.00 -1.41 23.38
CA PHE A 78 0.54 -1.00 24.68
C PHE A 78 -0.51 -0.37 25.62
N THR A 79 -1.57 0.22 25.08
CA THR A 79 -2.68 0.74 25.90
C THR A 79 -3.72 -0.30 26.25
N SER A 80 -3.69 -1.49 25.62
CA SER A 80 -4.62 -2.57 25.91
C SER A 80 -4.37 -3.18 27.30
N PRO A 81 -5.38 -3.77 27.96
CA PRO A 81 -5.16 -4.53 29.19
C PRO A 81 -4.11 -5.67 29.00
N PRO A 82 -3.26 -5.97 30.00
CA PRO A 82 -2.20 -6.98 29.87
C PRO A 82 -2.67 -8.35 29.37
N VAL A 83 -3.88 -8.77 29.75
CA VAL A 83 -4.49 -10.04 29.33
C VAL A 83 -4.69 -10.17 27.82
N VAL A 84 -4.81 -9.05 27.08
CA VAL A 84 -4.91 -9.06 25.61
C VAL A 84 -3.61 -8.63 24.91
N GLN A 85 -2.56 -8.28 25.66
CA GLN A 85 -1.21 -8.03 25.13
C GLN A 85 -0.49 -9.35 24.87
N THR A 86 -0.99 -10.11 23.90
CA THR A 86 -0.47 -11.43 23.59
C THR A 86 0.67 -11.36 22.57
N TRP A 87 1.68 -12.22 22.74
CA TRP A 87 2.77 -12.38 21.77
C TRP A 87 2.28 -12.70 20.36
N LYS A 88 1.16 -13.43 20.24
CA LYS A 88 0.52 -13.71 18.96
C LYS A 88 0.21 -12.45 18.16
N ARG A 89 -0.32 -11.39 18.79
CA ARG A 89 -0.59 -10.11 18.09
C ARG A 89 0.68 -9.46 17.56
N LEU A 90 1.76 -9.52 18.34
CA LEU A 90 3.07 -9.04 17.91
C LEU A 90 3.61 -9.89 16.75
N LEU A 91 3.48 -11.21 16.81
CA LEU A 91 3.90 -12.10 15.71
C LEU A 91 3.11 -11.83 14.42
N GLN A 92 1.80 -11.57 14.51
CA GLN A 92 1.01 -11.16 13.36
C GLN A 92 1.53 -9.84 12.77
N PHE A 93 1.79 -8.83 13.61
CA PHE A 93 2.36 -7.56 13.16
C PHE A 93 3.73 -7.73 12.47
N LEU A 94 4.61 -8.56 13.05
CA LEU A 94 5.92 -8.84 12.50
C LEU A 94 5.82 -9.60 11.17
N ALA A 95 4.88 -10.54 11.04
CA ALA A 95 4.62 -11.26 9.79
C ALA A 95 4.15 -10.30 8.69
N GLU A 96 3.15 -9.45 8.96
CA GLU A 96 2.71 -8.46 7.97
C GLU A 96 3.81 -7.44 7.63
N THR A 97 4.64 -7.07 8.60
CA THR A 97 5.79 -6.18 8.37
C THR A 97 6.81 -6.84 7.45
N ALA A 98 7.08 -8.13 7.66
CA ALA A 98 7.94 -8.91 6.76
C ALA A 98 7.36 -8.97 5.34
N VAL A 99 6.05 -9.20 5.20
CA VAL A 99 5.38 -9.21 3.89
C VAL A 99 5.47 -7.85 3.21
N TRP A 100 5.16 -6.75 3.91
CA TRP A 100 5.33 -5.39 3.40
C TRP A 100 6.77 -5.14 2.92
N MET A 101 7.77 -5.55 3.72
CA MET A 101 9.17 -5.39 3.35
C MET A 101 9.53 -6.18 2.08
N VAL A 102 9.10 -7.44 1.96
CA VAL A 102 9.38 -8.30 0.81
C VAL A 102 8.76 -7.74 -0.48
N PHE A 103 7.53 -7.23 -0.41
CA PHE A 103 6.80 -6.79 -1.59
C PHE A 103 7.11 -5.35 -2.00
N THR A 104 7.43 -4.46 -1.06
CA THR A 104 7.51 -3.01 -1.34
C THR A 104 8.86 -2.37 -1.01
N SER A 105 9.64 -2.97 -0.12
CA SER A 105 10.88 -2.36 0.37
C SER A 105 12.10 -3.00 -0.27
N TRP A 106 13.14 -2.19 -0.43
CA TRP A 106 14.47 -2.66 -0.84
C TRP A 106 15.22 -3.16 0.39
N PHE A 107 14.81 -4.31 0.94
CA PHE A 107 15.46 -4.89 2.13
C PHE A 107 16.37 -6.07 1.77
N PHE A 108 16.08 -6.80 0.68
CA PHE A 108 16.89 -7.90 0.15
C PHE A 108 17.07 -7.81 -1.37
N GLY A 109 17.36 -6.60 -1.87
CA GLY A 109 17.39 -6.30 -3.31
C GLY A 109 16.03 -5.85 -3.84
N ALA A 110 15.79 -6.04 -5.15
CA ALA A 110 14.58 -5.56 -5.82
C ALA A 110 13.31 -6.12 -5.18
N PRO A 111 12.34 -5.25 -4.81
CA PRO A 111 11.05 -5.66 -4.31
C PRO A 111 10.39 -6.69 -5.24
N VAL A 112 9.64 -7.63 -4.66
CA VAL A 112 8.97 -8.68 -5.45
C VAL A 112 8.07 -8.07 -6.53
N LEU A 113 7.39 -6.95 -6.26
CA LEU A 113 6.56 -6.28 -7.27
C LEU A 113 7.38 -5.80 -8.48
N GLU A 114 8.60 -5.29 -8.28
CA GLU A 114 9.48 -4.90 -9.40
C GLU A 114 9.91 -6.12 -10.22
N ARG A 115 10.16 -7.27 -9.56
CA ARG A 115 10.47 -8.53 -10.25
C ARG A 115 9.30 -9.07 -11.05
N VAL A 116 8.07 -8.93 -10.54
CA VAL A 116 6.85 -9.29 -11.28
C VAL A 116 6.74 -8.45 -12.55
N ILE A 117 6.97 -7.14 -12.48
CA ILE A 117 6.94 -6.26 -13.67
C ILE A 117 7.97 -6.75 -14.69
N ALA A 118 9.23 -6.98 -14.29
CA ALA A 118 10.28 -7.45 -15.19
C ALA A 118 9.94 -8.81 -15.83
N ASN A 119 9.46 -9.77 -15.04
CA ASN A 119 9.12 -11.12 -15.50
C ASN A 119 7.86 -11.18 -16.37
N THR A 120 7.05 -10.12 -16.38
CA THR A 120 5.84 -10.02 -17.20
C THR A 120 6.03 -9.14 -18.44
N GLY A 121 7.30 -8.97 -18.86
CA GLY A 121 7.66 -8.23 -20.08
C GLY A 121 7.91 -6.73 -19.84
N GLY A 122 8.05 -6.31 -18.58
CA GLY A 122 8.35 -4.93 -18.27
C GLY A 122 9.79 -4.56 -18.57
N GLU A 123 10.00 -3.36 -19.10
CA GLU A 123 11.28 -2.82 -19.51
C GLU A 123 11.76 -1.77 -18.49
N CYS A 124 13.06 -1.72 -18.24
CA CYS A 124 13.65 -0.64 -17.46
C CYS A 124 13.85 0.59 -18.36
N VAL A 125 13.07 1.64 -18.12
CA VAL A 125 13.01 2.79 -19.02
C VAL A 125 13.40 4.10 -18.34
N LEU A 126 13.97 5.00 -19.13
CA LEU A 126 14.33 6.35 -18.78
C LEU A 126 13.54 7.33 -19.65
N ASN A 127 12.76 8.21 -19.03
CA ASN A 127 12.02 9.24 -19.75
C ASN A 127 12.93 10.47 -19.94
N LEU A 128 13.16 10.84 -21.20
CA LEU A 128 13.97 11.98 -21.59
C LEU A 128 13.15 13.28 -21.59
N PRO A 129 13.77 14.46 -21.46
CA PRO A 129 13.07 15.74 -21.40
C PRO A 129 12.24 16.09 -22.64
N ASP A 130 12.58 15.52 -23.79
CA ASP A 130 11.89 15.68 -25.07
C ASP A 130 10.71 14.71 -25.25
N GLY A 131 10.41 13.90 -24.23
CA GLY A 131 9.38 12.86 -24.28
C GLY A 131 9.87 11.52 -24.84
N GLY A 132 11.15 11.41 -25.23
CA GLY A 132 11.76 10.16 -25.65
C GLY A 132 11.82 9.13 -24.52
N ILE A 133 11.75 7.85 -24.88
CA ILE A 133 11.93 6.74 -23.95
C ILE A 133 13.19 5.99 -24.33
N LEU A 134 14.14 5.90 -23.40
CA LEU A 134 15.36 5.14 -23.55
C LEU A 134 15.30 3.88 -22.67
N ASN A 135 15.48 2.71 -23.30
CA ASN A 135 15.58 1.45 -22.59
C ASN A 135 17.00 1.29 -22.05
N VAL A 136 17.13 0.96 -20.77
CA VAL A 136 18.41 0.81 -20.07
C VAL A 136 18.48 -0.55 -19.36
N PRO A 137 19.67 -1.02 -18.96
CA PRO A 137 19.79 -2.30 -18.25
C PRO A 137 18.98 -2.36 -16.95
N TYR A 138 18.37 -3.52 -16.67
CA TYR A 138 17.52 -3.75 -15.49
C TYR A 138 18.20 -3.42 -14.16
N ASP A 139 19.51 -3.66 -14.06
CA ASP A 139 20.28 -3.43 -12.84
C ASP A 139 20.14 -1.97 -12.36
N LEU A 140 20.05 -1.00 -13.28
CA LEU A 140 19.90 0.42 -12.94
C LEU A 140 18.53 0.74 -12.30
N CYS A 141 17.47 0.06 -12.74
CA CYS A 141 16.15 0.17 -12.12
C CYS A 141 16.14 -0.45 -10.73
N TYR A 142 16.72 -1.64 -10.61
CA TYR A 142 16.82 -2.34 -9.33
C TYR A 142 17.61 -1.49 -8.35
N THR A 143 18.88 -1.17 -8.61
CA THR A 143 19.70 -0.38 -7.67
C THR A 143 19.24 1.07 -7.49
N ARG A 144 18.21 1.52 -8.21
CA ARG A 144 17.69 2.90 -8.22
C ARG A 144 18.79 3.93 -8.48
N THR A 145 19.70 3.56 -9.38
CA THR A 145 20.85 4.38 -9.77
C THR A 145 20.37 5.66 -10.46
N THR A 146 20.92 6.79 -10.04
CA THR A 146 20.74 8.04 -10.76
C THR A 146 21.63 8.04 -12.00
N VAL A 147 21.02 8.26 -13.15
CA VAL A 147 21.67 8.23 -14.47
C VAL A 147 21.74 9.65 -15.03
N SER A 148 22.86 9.97 -15.69
CA SER A 148 23.06 11.21 -16.43
C SER A 148 23.99 10.99 -17.63
N PRO A 149 24.00 11.89 -18.63
CA PRO A 149 24.95 11.83 -19.74
C PRO A 149 26.42 11.85 -19.28
N LEU A 150 26.72 12.54 -18.17
CA LEU A 150 28.08 12.62 -17.62
C LEU A 150 28.54 11.31 -16.96
N THR A 151 27.64 10.64 -16.25
CA THR A 151 27.96 9.43 -15.47
C THR A 151 27.86 8.15 -16.30
N HIS A 152 26.97 8.13 -17.30
CA HIS A 152 26.68 6.97 -18.13
C HIS A 152 26.64 7.36 -19.62
N PRO A 153 27.74 7.89 -20.19
CA PRO A 153 27.75 8.43 -21.55
C PRO A 153 27.37 7.39 -22.62
N SER A 154 27.68 6.11 -22.39
CA SER A 154 27.35 5.01 -23.29
C SER A 154 25.85 4.81 -23.49
N LEU A 155 25.01 5.16 -22.50
CA LEU A 155 23.55 5.05 -22.62
C LEU A 155 22.97 6.10 -23.58
N PHE A 156 23.64 7.24 -23.74
CA PHE A 156 23.16 8.36 -24.54
C PHE A 156 23.86 8.49 -25.89
N ALA A 157 24.86 7.63 -26.17
CA ALA A 157 25.68 7.70 -27.38
C ALA A 157 24.85 7.59 -28.68
N ALA A 158 23.75 6.82 -28.66
CA ALA A 158 22.83 6.65 -29.78
C ALA A 158 21.60 7.57 -29.74
N SER A 159 21.48 8.44 -28.71
CA SER A 159 20.34 9.33 -28.58
C SER A 159 20.47 10.50 -29.55
N LEU A 160 19.45 10.73 -30.39
CA LEU A 160 19.40 11.85 -31.34
C LEU A 160 19.35 13.21 -30.62
N SER A 161 18.82 13.23 -29.40
CA SER A 161 18.69 14.37 -28.51
C SER A 161 19.31 14.00 -27.17
N GLN A 162 20.47 14.57 -26.86
CA GLN A 162 21.08 14.39 -25.54
C GLN A 162 20.57 15.47 -24.59
N PRO A 163 20.04 15.09 -23.40
CA PRO A 163 19.74 16.08 -22.39
C PRO A 163 21.03 16.77 -21.93
N ASN A 164 20.90 17.96 -21.34
CA ASN A 164 22.05 18.69 -20.83
C ASN A 164 22.81 17.88 -19.76
N SER A 165 24.09 18.21 -19.54
CA SER A 165 24.96 17.47 -18.60
C SER A 165 24.51 17.55 -17.14
N ALA A 166 23.70 18.55 -16.78
CA ALA A 166 23.13 18.72 -15.44
C ALA A 166 21.87 17.88 -15.20
N TRP A 167 21.25 17.33 -16.25
CA TRP A 167 20.05 16.54 -16.14
C TRP A 167 20.37 15.18 -15.51
N THR A 168 19.51 14.77 -14.59
CA THR A 168 19.59 13.47 -13.93
C THR A 168 18.21 12.86 -13.80
N ALA A 169 18.12 11.55 -13.92
CA ALA A 169 16.88 10.82 -13.69
C ALA A 169 17.17 9.40 -13.18
N LYS A 170 16.16 8.80 -12.53
CA LYS A 170 16.20 7.40 -12.13
C LYS A 170 15.30 6.60 -13.07
N PRO A 171 15.81 5.55 -13.73
CA PRO A 171 14.98 4.72 -14.58
C PRO A 171 13.97 3.95 -13.73
N ARG A 172 12.86 3.54 -14.35
CA ARG A 172 11.79 2.76 -13.70
C ARG A 172 11.32 1.63 -14.60
N LEU A 173 10.87 0.55 -13.98
CA LEU A 173 10.24 -0.56 -14.67
C LEU A 173 8.82 -0.19 -15.12
N ARG A 174 8.53 -0.41 -16.40
CA ARG A 174 7.28 -0.06 -17.11
C ARG A 174 6.92 -1.12 -18.16
N ARG A 175 5.75 -1.04 -18.78
CA ARG A 175 5.24 -1.95 -19.85
C ARG A 175 4.93 -3.41 -19.46
N GLY A 176 5.28 -3.85 -18.25
CA GLY A 176 4.87 -5.15 -17.69
C GLY A 176 3.65 -5.02 -16.77
N HIS A 177 3.28 -6.12 -16.12
CA HIS A 177 2.16 -6.12 -15.17
C HIS A 177 2.51 -5.40 -13.87
N ASP A 178 2.04 -4.16 -13.72
CA ASP A 178 2.25 -3.29 -12.55
C ASP A 178 1.15 -3.48 -11.50
N VAL A 179 1.24 -4.57 -10.72
CA VAL A 179 0.33 -4.84 -9.60
C VAL A 179 0.17 -3.57 -8.74
N SER A 180 -1.08 -3.16 -8.47
CA SER A 180 -1.31 -1.94 -7.69
C SER A 180 -0.82 -2.09 -6.25
N GLY A 181 0.38 -1.57 -5.98
CA GLY A 181 1.00 -1.57 -4.66
C GLY A 181 0.18 -0.83 -3.60
N HIS A 182 -0.59 0.20 -4.01
CA HIS A 182 -1.49 0.91 -3.11
C HIS A 182 -2.67 0.04 -2.68
N ILE A 183 -3.37 -0.59 -3.63
CA ILE A 183 -4.51 -1.47 -3.32
C ILE A 183 -4.03 -2.67 -2.49
N PHE A 184 -2.89 -3.25 -2.85
CA PHE A 184 -2.23 -4.30 -2.08
C PHE A 184 -2.01 -3.89 -0.62
N LEU A 185 -1.25 -2.80 -0.40
CA LEU A 185 -0.83 -2.39 0.93
C LEU A 185 -2.01 -1.94 1.78
N LEU A 186 -2.93 -1.13 1.22
CA LEU A 186 -4.09 -0.64 1.93
C LEU A 186 -5.06 -1.78 2.29
N THR A 187 -5.26 -2.77 1.41
CA THR A 187 -6.13 -3.91 1.71
C THR A 187 -5.58 -4.72 2.89
N MET A 188 -4.31 -5.11 2.80
CA MET A 188 -3.61 -5.86 3.85
C MET A 188 -3.62 -5.10 5.18
N ALA A 189 -3.23 -3.81 5.15
CA ALA A 189 -3.21 -2.94 6.32
C ALA A 189 -4.59 -2.78 6.97
N THR A 190 -5.64 -2.56 6.17
CA THR A 190 -7.00 -2.34 6.70
C THR A 190 -7.55 -3.59 7.37
N LEU A 191 -7.33 -4.76 6.78
CA LEU A 191 -7.72 -6.04 7.37
C LEU A 191 -6.94 -6.33 8.65
N PHE A 192 -5.62 -6.08 8.66
CA PHE A 192 -4.80 -6.20 9.86
C PHE A 192 -5.28 -5.28 10.99
N LEU A 193 -5.52 -4.00 10.71
CA LEU A 193 -6.02 -3.05 11.72
C LEU A 193 -7.39 -3.50 12.27
N ALA A 194 -8.31 -3.94 11.41
CA ALA A 194 -9.61 -4.46 11.85
C ALA A 194 -9.47 -5.72 12.72
N ASP A 195 -8.53 -6.61 12.39
CA ASP A 195 -8.23 -7.80 13.20
C ASP A 195 -7.68 -7.42 14.58
N GLN A 196 -6.77 -6.45 14.65
CA GLN A 196 -6.19 -6.00 15.91
C GLN A 196 -7.19 -5.22 16.76
N LEU A 197 -8.05 -4.42 16.14
CA LEU A 197 -9.08 -3.62 16.81
C LEU A 197 -10.08 -4.48 17.56
N ARG A 198 -10.42 -5.68 17.05
CA ARG A 198 -11.38 -6.58 17.69
C ARG A 198 -10.99 -6.95 19.13
N HIS A 199 -9.69 -6.91 19.47
CA HIS A 199 -9.20 -7.28 20.80
C HIS A 199 -9.61 -6.29 21.89
N SER A 200 -9.86 -5.03 21.53
CA SER A 200 -10.36 -3.98 22.44
C SER A 200 -11.81 -4.21 22.88
N PHE A 201 -12.58 -4.99 22.11
CA PHE A 201 -14.00 -5.25 22.36
C PHE A 201 -14.26 -6.64 22.97
N LYS A 202 -13.20 -7.38 23.32
CA LYS A 202 -13.36 -8.61 24.10
C LYS A 202 -13.85 -8.24 25.49
N ARG A 203 -14.97 -8.84 25.92
CA ARG A 203 -15.46 -8.68 27.30
C ARG A 203 -14.45 -9.32 28.26
N ILE A 204 -13.75 -8.47 29.00
CA ILE A 204 -12.80 -8.89 30.03
C ILE A 204 -13.44 -8.59 31.37
N SER A 205 -13.63 -9.64 32.17
CA SER A 205 -14.17 -9.53 33.51
C SER A 205 -13.10 -9.90 34.52
N THR A 206 -12.93 -9.08 35.56
CA THR A 206 -12.08 -9.43 36.69
C THR A 206 -12.92 -10.07 37.80
N PRO A 207 -12.42 -11.14 38.46
CA PRO A 207 -13.07 -11.66 39.67
C PRO A 207 -13.00 -10.60 40.77
N SER A 208 -14.15 -10.17 41.29
CA SER A 208 -14.21 -9.32 42.48
C SER A 208 -14.28 -10.16 43.74
N ALA A 209 -13.64 -9.68 44.81
CA ALA A 209 -13.72 -10.28 46.16
C ALA A 209 -15.17 -10.40 46.67
N ASN A 210 -16.10 -9.62 46.13
CA ASN A 210 -17.52 -9.63 46.49
C ASN A 210 -18.40 -10.49 45.55
N GLY A 211 -17.81 -11.39 44.76
CA GLY A 211 -18.52 -12.33 43.88
C GLY A 211 -19.11 -11.73 42.59
N HIS A 212 -19.01 -10.42 42.38
CA HIS A 212 -19.51 -9.73 41.19
C HIS A 212 -18.37 -9.47 40.19
N SER A 213 -18.41 -10.09 39.02
CA SER A 213 -17.46 -9.78 37.95
C SER A 213 -17.66 -8.34 37.45
N ALA A 214 -16.64 -7.49 37.60
CA ALA A 214 -16.64 -6.14 37.02
C ALA A 214 -16.00 -6.18 35.62
N GLU A 215 -16.64 -5.53 34.64
CA GLU A 215 -16.06 -5.39 33.30
C GLU A 215 -14.96 -4.33 33.32
N VAL A 216 -13.82 -4.64 32.68
CA VAL A 216 -12.69 -3.71 32.59
C VAL A 216 -13.05 -2.59 31.61
N ALA A 217 -13.35 -1.40 32.13
CA ALA A 217 -13.56 -0.21 31.33
C ALA A 217 -12.28 0.23 30.60
N TRP A 218 -12.42 0.84 29.42
CA TRP A 218 -11.29 1.39 28.69
C TRP A 218 -10.66 2.56 29.43
N SER A 219 -9.33 2.58 29.48
CA SER A 219 -8.60 3.78 29.91
C SER A 219 -8.78 4.90 28.89
N PRO A 220 -8.65 6.18 29.30
CA PRO A 220 -8.71 7.31 28.36
C PRO A 220 -7.68 7.18 27.22
N LEU A 221 -6.48 6.66 27.50
CA LEU A 221 -5.46 6.41 26.49
C LEU A 221 -5.90 5.31 25.50
N HIS A 222 -6.49 4.23 26.00
CA HIS A 222 -6.96 3.15 25.13
C HIS A 222 -8.13 3.60 24.24
N PHE A 223 -9.02 4.46 24.75
CA PHE A 223 -10.07 5.08 23.95
C PHE A 223 -9.50 5.83 22.74
N TRP A 224 -8.47 6.67 22.94
CA TRP A 224 -7.80 7.36 21.84
C TRP A 224 -7.10 6.42 20.87
N ALA A 225 -6.53 5.31 21.36
CA ALA A 225 -5.92 4.30 20.50
C ALA A 225 -6.95 3.58 19.62
N VAL A 226 -8.12 3.24 20.19
CA VAL A 226 -9.26 2.68 19.45
C VAL A 226 -9.76 3.67 18.40
N LEU A 227 -9.91 4.95 18.77
CA LEU A 227 -10.37 5.99 17.84
C LEU A 227 -9.38 6.20 16.69
N LEU A 228 -8.08 6.29 16.98
CA LEU A 228 -7.04 6.40 15.94
C LEU A 228 -7.10 5.20 14.99
N ASN A 229 -7.20 3.98 15.53
CA ASN A 229 -7.26 2.77 14.72
C ASN A 229 -8.49 2.77 13.79
N ALA A 230 -9.67 3.07 14.34
CA ALA A 230 -10.91 3.19 13.56
C ALA A 230 -10.83 4.30 12.50
N ALA A 231 -10.25 5.45 12.82
CA ALA A 231 -10.05 6.54 11.89
C ALA A 231 -9.13 6.13 10.72
N LEU A 232 -8.04 5.42 11.01
CA LEU A 232 -7.12 4.93 9.97
C LEU A 232 -7.77 3.87 9.09
N ILE A 233 -8.64 3.00 9.63
CA ILE A 233 -9.46 2.09 8.81
C ILE A 233 -10.34 2.91 7.86
N GLY A 234 -11.06 3.93 8.36
CA GLY A 234 -11.91 4.78 7.54
C GLY A 234 -11.16 5.51 6.42
N VAL A 235 -10.02 6.12 6.75
CA VAL A 235 -9.15 6.81 5.77
C VAL A 235 -8.55 5.81 4.77
N SER A 236 -8.23 4.58 5.20
CA SER A 236 -7.75 3.52 4.29
C SER A 236 -8.83 3.12 3.30
N LEU A 237 -10.07 2.91 3.74
CA LEU A 237 -11.20 2.58 2.86
C LEU A 237 -11.44 3.68 1.82
N PHE A 238 -11.36 4.95 2.24
CA PHE A 238 -11.47 6.09 1.33
C PHE A 238 -10.28 6.18 0.35
N SER A 239 -9.07 5.81 0.80
CA SER A 239 -7.87 5.74 -0.04
C SER A 239 -7.97 4.62 -1.08
N ILE A 240 -8.51 3.46 -0.72
CA ILE A 240 -8.80 2.37 -1.66
C ILE A 240 -9.81 2.84 -2.71
N TYR A 241 -10.89 3.51 -2.28
CA TYR A 241 -11.90 4.06 -3.19
C TYR A 241 -11.28 5.04 -4.21
N THR A 242 -10.58 6.08 -3.74
CA THR A 242 -9.98 7.08 -4.63
C THR A 242 -8.92 6.50 -5.55
N THR A 243 -8.15 5.51 -5.07
CA THR A 243 -7.20 4.75 -5.91
C THR A 243 -7.94 3.99 -7.01
N CYS A 244 -9.05 3.29 -6.68
CA CYS A 244 -9.84 2.56 -7.66
C CYS A 244 -10.49 3.46 -8.70
N VAL A 245 -10.86 4.69 -8.34
CA VAL A 245 -11.47 5.64 -9.28
C VAL A 245 -10.44 6.24 -10.24
N TYR A 246 -9.26 6.67 -9.76
CA TYR A 246 -8.36 7.53 -10.55
C TYR A 246 -7.06 6.87 -11.04
N PHE A 247 -6.67 5.72 -10.51
CA PHE A 247 -5.34 5.16 -10.81
C PHE A 247 -5.44 3.68 -11.11
N HIS A 248 -4.43 3.15 -11.78
CA HIS A 248 -4.28 1.76 -12.17
C HIS A 248 -5.33 1.23 -13.15
N THR A 249 -4.96 0.26 -13.96
CA THR A 249 -5.92 -0.48 -14.78
C THR A 249 -6.78 -1.41 -13.90
N PRO A 250 -7.95 -1.88 -14.38
CA PRO A 250 -8.76 -2.86 -13.64
C PRO A 250 -7.98 -4.11 -13.22
N PHE A 251 -7.08 -4.61 -14.06
CA PHE A 251 -6.32 -5.82 -13.78
C PHE A 251 -5.22 -5.59 -12.72
N GLU A 252 -4.56 -4.43 -12.75
CA GLU A 252 -3.60 -4.02 -11.72
C GLU A 252 -4.28 -3.86 -10.34
N LYS A 253 -5.51 -3.30 -10.29
CA LYS A 253 -6.32 -3.21 -9.07
C LYS A 253 -6.69 -4.59 -8.54
N PHE A 254 -7.19 -5.46 -9.41
CA PHE A 254 -7.62 -6.81 -9.06
C PHE A 254 -6.48 -7.63 -8.46
N THR A 255 -5.33 -7.66 -9.14
CA THR A 255 -4.16 -8.39 -8.66
C THR A 255 -3.60 -7.81 -7.36
N GLY A 256 -3.60 -6.48 -7.20
CA GLY A 256 -3.25 -5.82 -5.95
C GLY A 256 -4.18 -6.23 -4.80
N TYR A 257 -5.49 -6.24 -5.03
CA TYR A 257 -6.50 -6.65 -4.05
C TYR A 257 -6.31 -8.12 -3.64
N VAL A 258 -6.21 -9.04 -4.61
CA VAL A 258 -6.01 -10.47 -4.34
C VAL A 258 -4.73 -10.68 -3.51
N LEU A 259 -3.63 -10.02 -3.90
CA LEU A 259 -2.36 -10.12 -3.19
C LEU A 259 -2.48 -9.58 -1.75
N GLY A 260 -3.22 -8.49 -1.54
CA GLY A 260 -3.44 -7.90 -0.22
C GLY A 260 -4.25 -8.81 0.71
N VAL A 261 -5.31 -9.43 0.18
CA VAL A 261 -6.11 -10.43 0.91
C VAL A 261 -5.29 -11.68 1.22
N ALA A 262 -4.53 -12.20 0.26
CA ALA A 262 -3.69 -13.37 0.43
C ALA A 262 -2.59 -13.14 1.48
N SER A 263 -1.98 -11.96 1.46
CA SER A 263 -0.95 -11.54 2.42
C SER A 263 -1.50 -11.47 3.84
N PHE A 264 -2.65 -10.83 4.02
CA PHE A 264 -3.35 -10.85 5.30
C PHE A 264 -3.73 -12.28 5.74
N GLY A 265 -4.08 -13.14 4.79
CA GLY A 265 -4.40 -14.55 5.06
C GLY A 265 -3.29 -15.32 5.78
N ILE A 266 -2.03 -14.91 5.62
CA ILE A 266 -0.88 -15.53 6.31
C ILE A 266 -1.05 -15.44 7.83
N THR A 267 -1.52 -14.30 8.35
CA THR A 267 -1.73 -14.09 9.80
C THR A 267 -2.98 -14.74 10.36
N GLN A 268 -3.76 -15.41 9.50
CA GLN A 268 -4.95 -16.17 9.87
C GLN A 268 -4.70 -17.69 9.90
N THR A 269 -3.47 -18.14 9.59
CA THR A 269 -3.09 -19.56 9.62
C THR A 269 -2.97 -20.08 11.07
N PRO A 270 -2.99 -21.41 11.29
CA PRO A 270 -2.84 -22.00 12.62
C PRO A 270 -1.57 -21.61 13.38
N LEU A 271 -0.50 -21.24 12.67
CA LEU A 271 0.73 -20.71 13.25
C LEU A 271 0.49 -19.45 14.10
N PHE A 272 -0.56 -18.70 13.75
CA PHE A 272 -1.01 -17.51 14.43
C PHE A 272 -2.42 -17.68 15.00
N ALA A 273 -2.99 -18.89 15.10
CA ALA A 273 -4.34 -19.14 15.64
C ALA A 273 -4.34 -19.35 17.17
#